data_AF-A0A7Z0TKM0-F1
#
_entry.id   AF-A0A7Z0TKM0-F1
#
_cell.length_a   1.000
_cell.length_b   1.000
_cell.length_c   1.000
_cell.angle_alpha   90.00
_cell.angle_beta   90.00
_cell.angle_gamma   90.00
#
_symmetry.space_group_name_H-M   'P 1'
#
loop_
_entity.id
_entity.type
_entity.pdbx_description
1 polymer ?
#
loop_
_entity_poly.entity_id
_entity_poly.type
_entity_poly.pdbx_seq_one_letter_code
_entity_poly.pdbx_strand_id
1 'polypeptide(L)'
;MLLIGQYDSPFVRRVAIALRLYGLAFEHRPWSTFGDADKIAPYNPLRRVPTLVLDDGEALIESTIILDYLDELVGPEKAMLPRGGAERRKHLRICALATGLGDKAVSLLYERVLRKEQLALWVERCKAQITDVLKVLEAERAGVTTPYWLGGRIGHADIAAACVVRFTREAHPLLFEPSRYPALSAHAERCEALAPFREIVQPLAPPKG
;
A
#
# COMPACT_ATOMS: atom_id res chain seq x y z
N MET A 1 7.53 -5.74 -18.08
CA MET A 1 7.19 -6.23 -16.73
C MET A 1 5.70 -6.57 -16.63
N LEU A 2 5.36 -7.55 -15.79
CA LEU A 2 3.99 -7.99 -15.52
C LEU A 2 3.66 -7.85 -14.03
N LEU A 3 2.67 -7.03 -13.69
CA LEU A 3 2.18 -6.85 -12.32
C LEU A 3 0.97 -7.75 -12.05
N ILE A 4 1.10 -8.66 -11.09
CA ILE A 4 0.06 -9.58 -10.65
C ILE A 4 -0.58 -9.10 -9.34
N GLY A 5 -1.90 -8.97 -9.35
CA GLY A 5 -2.72 -8.66 -8.18
C GLY A 5 -3.80 -7.61 -8.47
N GLN A 6 -4.82 -7.56 -7.62
CA GLN A 6 -5.95 -6.63 -7.77
C GLN A 6 -5.65 -5.27 -7.11
N TYR A 7 -6.18 -4.17 -7.66
CA TYR A 7 -5.91 -2.81 -7.16
C TYR A 7 -6.66 -2.45 -5.88
N ASP A 8 -7.58 -3.30 -5.42
CA ASP A 8 -8.17 -3.19 -4.09
C ASP A 8 -7.21 -3.60 -2.98
N SER A 9 -6.11 -4.30 -3.30
CA SER A 9 -4.98 -4.48 -2.38
C SER A 9 -4.14 -3.20 -2.30
N PRO A 10 -3.96 -2.60 -1.10
CA PRO A 10 -3.15 -1.39 -0.96
C PRO A 10 -1.68 -1.64 -1.34
N PHE A 11 -1.21 -2.88 -1.23
CA PHE A 11 0.16 -3.28 -1.58
C PHE A 11 0.38 -3.38 -3.08
N VAL A 12 -0.63 -3.86 -3.83
CA VAL A 12 -0.58 -3.88 -5.30
C VAL A 12 -0.71 -2.46 -5.83
N ARG A 13 -1.69 -1.72 -5.30
CA ARG A 13 -1.98 -0.36 -5.74
C ARG A 13 -0.77 0.56 -5.63
N ARG A 14 0.01 0.49 -4.54
CA ARG A 14 1.21 1.31 -4.39
C ARG A 14 2.31 1.00 -5.41
N VAL A 15 2.47 -0.27 -5.81
CA VAL A 15 3.44 -0.68 -6.84
C VAL A 15 3.02 -0.15 -8.20
N ALA A 16 1.75 -0.34 -8.56
CA ALA A 16 1.20 0.16 -9.81
C ALA A 16 1.34 1.68 -9.92
N ILE A 17 1.06 2.42 -8.84
CA ILE A 17 1.16 3.88 -8.83
C ILE A 17 2.62 4.32 -9.03
N ALA A 18 3.57 3.66 -8.37
CA ALA A 18 4.99 3.94 -8.59
C ALA A 18 5.42 3.66 -10.03
N LEU A 19 5.02 2.52 -10.61
CA LEU A 19 5.28 2.20 -12.03
C LEU A 19 4.76 3.31 -12.96
N ARG A 20 3.52 3.78 -12.74
CA ARG A 20 2.94 4.88 -13.53
C ARG A 20 3.66 6.20 -13.34
N LEU A 21 4.01 6.57 -12.10
CA LEU A 21 4.76 7.80 -11.81
C LEU A 21 6.17 7.79 -12.39
N TYR A 22 6.80 6.62 -12.47
CA TYR A 22 8.10 6.43 -13.13
C TYR A 22 8.02 6.37 -14.65
N GLY A 23 6.82 6.28 -15.23
CA GLY A 23 6.64 6.09 -16.67
C GLY A 23 7.09 4.72 -17.16
N LEU A 24 7.12 3.71 -16.27
CA LEU A 24 7.50 2.34 -16.62
C LEU A 24 6.27 1.59 -17.16
N ALA A 25 6.40 1.03 -18.36
CA ALA A 25 5.35 0.21 -18.95
C ALA A 25 5.23 -1.13 -18.24
N PHE A 26 4.00 -1.57 -18.00
CA PHE A 26 3.71 -2.87 -17.42
C PHE A 26 2.37 -3.42 -17.93
N GLU A 27 2.29 -4.74 -18.02
CA GLU A 27 1.01 -5.44 -18.17
C GLU A 27 0.41 -5.72 -16.79
N HIS A 28 -0.90 -5.58 -16.62
CA HIS A 28 -1.60 -5.85 -15.38
C HIS A 28 -2.40 -7.16 -15.47
N ARG A 29 -2.18 -8.07 -14.53
CA ARG A 29 -2.98 -9.29 -14.32
C ARG A 29 -3.72 -9.19 -12.99
N PRO A 30 -5.01 -8.81 -12.98
CA PRO A 30 -5.80 -8.61 -11.76
C PRO A 30 -6.27 -9.93 -11.14
N TRP A 31 -5.34 -10.85 -10.88
CA TRP A 31 -5.64 -12.15 -10.28
C TRP A 31 -5.82 -12.04 -8.77
N SER A 32 -6.87 -12.69 -8.26
CA SER A 32 -7.19 -12.74 -6.84
C SER A 32 -6.35 -13.78 -6.10
N THR A 33 -5.86 -13.45 -4.89
CA THR A 33 -5.16 -14.42 -4.02
C THR A 33 -6.05 -15.56 -3.54
N PHE A 34 -7.38 -15.43 -3.66
CA PHE A 34 -8.34 -16.48 -3.32
C PHE A 34 -8.88 -17.16 -4.58
N GLY A 35 -9.43 -16.38 -5.51
CA GLY A 35 -10.09 -16.93 -6.70
C GLY A 35 -9.15 -17.47 -7.78
N ASP A 36 -7.92 -16.96 -7.85
CA ASP A 36 -6.93 -17.28 -8.90
C ASP A 36 -5.61 -17.76 -8.32
N ALA A 37 -5.62 -18.29 -7.09
CA ALA A 37 -4.40 -18.60 -6.34
C ALA A 37 -3.47 -19.57 -7.10
N ASP A 38 -4.04 -20.51 -7.86
CA ASP A 38 -3.28 -21.46 -8.69
C ASP A 38 -2.64 -20.81 -9.93
N LYS A 39 -3.17 -19.69 -10.43
CA LYS A 39 -2.52 -18.90 -11.49
C LYS A 39 -1.34 -18.10 -10.96
N ILE A 40 -1.37 -17.72 -9.67
CA ILE A 40 -0.32 -16.96 -8.99
C ILE A 40 0.83 -17.89 -8.55
N ALA A 41 0.51 -19.12 -8.12
CA ALA A 41 1.46 -20.07 -7.52
C ALA A 41 2.76 -20.30 -8.35
N PRO A 42 2.73 -20.39 -9.69
CA PRO A 42 3.94 -20.55 -10.50
C PRO A 42 4.92 -19.37 -10.41
N TYR A 43 4.42 -18.16 -10.14
CA TYR A 43 5.24 -16.95 -10.02
C TYR A 43 5.60 -16.64 -8.57
N ASN A 44 4.66 -16.92 -7.65
CA ASN A 44 4.83 -16.70 -6.23
C ASN A 44 4.22 -17.87 -5.45
N PRO A 45 5.02 -18.80 -4.91
CA PRO A 45 4.52 -19.97 -4.19
C PRO A 45 3.79 -19.62 -2.88
N LEU A 46 3.98 -18.39 -2.35
CA LEU A 46 3.18 -17.88 -1.23
C LEU A 46 1.74 -17.54 -1.63
N ARG A 47 1.43 -17.50 -2.94
CA ARG A 47 0.14 -17.08 -3.50
C ARG A 47 -0.27 -15.68 -3.02
N ARG A 48 0.71 -14.79 -2.88
CA ARG A 48 0.53 -13.41 -2.39
C ARG A 48 0.67 -12.40 -3.54
N VAL A 49 0.08 -11.23 -3.32
CA VAL A 49 0.16 -10.09 -4.22
C VAL A 49 0.63 -8.85 -3.45
N PRO A 50 1.33 -7.91 -4.07
CA PRO A 50 1.79 -7.93 -5.47
C PRO A 50 2.89 -8.97 -5.73
N THR A 51 2.91 -9.46 -6.97
CA THR A 51 4.08 -10.11 -7.58
C THR A 51 4.40 -9.35 -8.86
N LEU A 52 5.65 -8.92 -9.05
CA LEU A 52 6.12 -8.29 -10.28
C LEU A 52 7.04 -9.27 -11.01
N VAL A 53 6.66 -9.68 -12.21
CA VAL A 53 7.51 -10.49 -13.08
C VAL A 53 8.29 -9.57 -14.01
N LEU A 54 9.60 -9.68 -13.97
CA LEU A 54 10.54 -8.92 -14.79
C LEU A 54 10.58 -9.48 -16.22
N ASP A 55 11.24 -8.75 -17.12
CA ASP A 55 11.28 -9.11 -18.54
C ASP A 55 12.11 -10.38 -18.81
N ASP A 56 13.02 -10.74 -17.90
CA ASP A 56 13.81 -11.99 -17.93
C ASP A 56 13.10 -13.17 -17.24
N GLY A 57 11.89 -12.95 -16.70
CA GLY A 57 11.10 -13.95 -16.01
C GLY A 57 11.35 -14.05 -14.50
N GLU A 58 12.28 -13.27 -13.92
CA GLU A 58 12.42 -13.20 -12.47
C GLU A 58 11.14 -12.66 -11.82
N ALA A 59 10.71 -13.25 -10.71
CA ALA A 59 9.52 -12.81 -9.97
C ALA A 59 9.91 -12.18 -8.63
N LEU A 60 9.66 -10.88 -8.49
CA LEU A 60 9.83 -10.13 -7.25
C LEU A 60 8.53 -10.15 -6.44
N ILE A 61 8.66 -10.40 -5.13
CA ILE A 61 7.55 -10.45 -4.17
C ILE A 61 7.77 -9.42 -3.07
N GLU A 62 6.71 -9.08 -2.33
CA GLU A 62 6.64 -7.98 -1.36
C GLU A 62 6.75 -6.60 -2.00
N SER A 63 5.74 -5.75 -1.73
CA SER A 63 5.67 -4.42 -2.35
C SER A 63 6.90 -3.55 -2.10
N THR A 64 7.56 -3.67 -0.93
CA THR A 64 8.76 -2.89 -0.61
C THR A 64 9.97 -3.33 -1.44
N ILE A 65 10.17 -4.63 -1.68
CA ILE A 65 11.29 -5.14 -2.48
C ILE A 65 11.08 -4.75 -3.94
N ILE A 66 9.85 -4.89 -4.45
CA ILE A 66 9.50 -4.45 -5.79
C ILE A 66 9.80 -2.96 -5.97
N LEU A 67 9.41 -2.11 -5.03
CA LEU A 67 9.64 -0.66 -5.12
C LEU A 67 11.13 -0.28 -5.03
N ASP A 68 11.93 -1.00 -4.23
CA ASP A 68 13.38 -0.79 -4.14
C ASP A 68 14.07 -1.12 -5.48
N TYR A 69 13.67 -2.22 -6.12
CA TYR A 69 14.10 -2.55 -7.50
C TYR A 69 13.70 -1.46 -8.51
N LEU A 70 12.46 -0.97 -8.43
CA LEU A 70 12.02 0.11 -9.34
C LEU A 70 12.80 1.41 -9.12
N ASP A 71 13.17 1.73 -7.88
CA ASP A 71 14.06 2.87 -7.57
C ASP A 71 15.46 2.69 -8.15
N GLU A 72 16.01 1.47 -8.08
CA GLU A 72 17.28 1.14 -8.72
C GLU A 72 17.21 1.34 -10.24
N LEU A 73 16.15 0.81 -10.87
CA LEU A 73 15.94 0.85 -12.32
C LEU A 73 15.84 2.27 -12.88
N VAL A 74 15.17 3.19 -12.18
CA VAL A 74 15.00 4.59 -12.65
C VAL A 74 16.18 5.49 -12.32
N GLY A 75 17.09 5.04 -11.46
CA GLY A 75 18.27 5.77 -11.03
C GLY A 75 18.00 6.84 -9.95
N PRO A 76 19.08 7.36 -9.32
CA PRO A 76 19.01 8.17 -8.10
C PRO A 76 18.29 9.51 -8.25
N GLU A 77 18.25 10.06 -9.47
CA GLU A 77 17.63 11.36 -9.72
C GLU A 77 16.09 11.29 -9.70
N LYS A 78 15.55 10.12 -10.10
CA LYS A 78 14.12 9.85 -10.21
C LYS A 78 13.58 9.03 -9.04
N ALA A 79 14.44 8.24 -8.38
CA ALA A 79 14.04 7.40 -7.26
C ALA A 79 13.28 8.17 -6.18
N MET A 80 12.16 7.61 -5.74
CA MET A 80 11.34 8.16 -4.66
C MET A 80 11.87 7.80 -3.28
N LEU A 81 12.78 6.82 -3.19
CA LEU A 81 13.53 6.51 -1.99
C LEU A 81 14.97 7.03 -2.12
N PRO A 82 15.46 7.85 -1.16
CA PRO A 82 16.86 8.23 -1.13
C PRO A 82 17.77 6.99 -1.00
N ARG A 83 18.95 7.01 -1.63
CA ARG A 83 19.91 5.88 -1.60
C ARG A 83 20.45 5.54 -0.20
N GLY A 84 20.47 6.51 0.72
CA GLY A 84 21.00 6.29 2.06
C GLY A 84 20.77 7.45 3.02
N GLY A 85 21.34 7.32 4.22
CA GLY A 85 21.32 8.38 5.23
C GLY A 85 20.02 8.50 6.02
N ALA A 86 19.89 9.61 6.74
CA ALA A 86 18.76 9.85 7.64
C ALA A 86 17.43 9.98 6.90
N GLU A 87 17.43 10.61 5.72
CA GLU A 87 16.22 10.78 4.91
C GLU A 87 15.67 9.43 4.43
N ARG A 88 16.53 8.52 3.96
CA ARG A 88 16.11 7.14 3.61
C ARG A 88 15.45 6.45 4.80
N ARG A 89 16.05 6.54 6.00
CA ARG A 89 15.51 5.91 7.22
C ARG A 89 14.14 6.50 7.60
N LYS A 90 13.94 7.81 7.49
CA LYS A 90 12.65 8.45 7.73
C LYS A 90 11.59 7.94 6.76
N HIS A 91 11.91 7.90 5.46
CA HIS A 91 11.02 7.41 4.41
C HIS A 91 10.58 5.96 4.66
N LEU A 92 11.55 5.08 4.94
CA LEU A 92 11.29 3.68 5.25
C LEU A 92 10.47 3.50 6.52
N ARG A 93 10.70 4.31 7.56
CA ARG A 93 9.91 4.25 8.79
C ARG A 93 8.44 4.57 8.53
N ILE A 94 8.15 5.63 7.77
CA ILE A 94 6.77 6.00 7.40
C ILE A 94 6.15 4.90 6.53
N CYS A 95 6.90 4.38 5.55
CA CYS A 95 6.45 3.24 4.74
C CYS A 95 6.11 2.03 5.61
N ALA A 96 6.97 1.67 6.55
CA ALA A 96 6.78 0.51 7.43
C ALA A 96 5.58 0.69 8.36
N LEU A 97 5.36 1.89 8.91
CA LEU A 97 4.16 2.21 9.68
C LEU A 97 2.91 2.08 8.80
N ALA A 98 2.89 2.72 7.62
CA ALA A 98 1.76 2.64 6.71
C ALA A 98 1.46 1.20 6.27
N THR A 99 2.46 0.43 5.83
CA THR A 99 2.23 -0.96 5.41
C THR A 99 1.87 -1.87 6.58
N GLY A 100 2.47 -1.68 7.76
CA GLY A 100 2.12 -2.45 8.95
C GLY A 100 0.68 -2.19 9.41
N LEU A 101 0.17 -0.97 9.26
CA LEU A 101 -1.25 -0.65 9.41
C LEU A 101 -2.05 -1.42 8.36
N GLY A 102 -1.66 -1.36 7.08
CA GLY A 102 -2.29 -2.10 5.98
C GLY A 102 -2.39 -3.60 6.25
N ASP A 103 -1.34 -4.22 6.79
CA ASP A 103 -1.31 -5.65 7.14
C ASP A 103 -2.38 -5.99 8.19
N LYS A 104 -2.55 -5.13 9.20
CA LYS A 104 -3.57 -5.31 10.24
C LYS A 104 -4.97 -4.99 9.74
N ALA A 105 -5.12 -4.02 8.86
CA ALA A 105 -6.38 -3.76 8.19
C ALA A 105 -6.81 -4.96 7.32
N VAL A 106 -5.90 -5.58 6.56
CA VAL A 106 -6.20 -6.79 5.79
C VAL A 106 -6.51 -7.97 6.72
N SER A 107 -5.72 -8.16 7.77
CA SER A 107 -5.94 -9.23 8.75
C SER A 107 -7.32 -9.13 9.41
N LEU A 108 -7.74 -7.92 9.80
CA LEU A 108 -9.05 -7.67 10.39
C LEU A 108 -10.18 -7.86 9.36
N LEU A 109 -9.96 -7.51 8.10
CA LEU A 109 -10.91 -7.77 7.03
C LEU A 109 -11.12 -9.28 6.84
N TYR A 110 -10.04 -10.06 6.79
CA TYR A 110 -10.11 -11.51 6.65
C TYR A 110 -10.78 -12.18 7.85
N GLU A 111 -10.46 -11.75 9.07
CA GLU A 111 -11.14 -12.24 10.27
C GLU A 111 -12.66 -12.04 10.18
N ARG A 112 -13.10 -10.89 9.64
CA ARG A 112 -14.52 -10.58 9.47
C ARG A 112 -15.23 -11.40 8.38
N VAL A 113 -14.58 -11.62 7.24
CA VAL A 113 -15.24 -12.16 6.03
C VAL A 113 -14.99 -13.65 5.78
N LEU A 114 -13.92 -14.23 6.34
CA LEU A 114 -13.55 -15.63 6.13
C LEU A 114 -13.87 -16.53 7.33
N ARG A 115 -14.16 -15.95 8.50
CA ARG A 115 -14.48 -16.73 9.70
C ARG A 115 -15.95 -16.58 10.07
N LYS A 116 -16.57 -17.73 10.35
CA LYS A 116 -17.92 -17.80 10.93
C LYS A 116 -17.95 -17.21 12.34
N GLU A 117 -16.93 -17.54 13.14
CA GLU A 117 -16.75 -17.04 14.51
C GLU A 117 -15.42 -16.30 14.60
N GLN A 118 -15.50 -15.01 14.95
CA GLN A 118 -14.35 -14.14 15.11
C GLN A 118 -13.72 -14.34 16.49
N LEU A 119 -12.40 -14.38 16.54
CA LEU A 119 -11.64 -14.39 17.79
C LEU A 119 -11.52 -12.95 18.33
N ALA A 120 -12.31 -12.64 19.36
CA ALA A 120 -12.36 -11.31 19.96
C ALA A 120 -10.98 -10.74 20.33
N LEU A 121 -10.09 -11.55 20.90
CA LEU A 121 -8.71 -11.14 21.23
C LEU A 121 -7.94 -10.65 20.00
N TRP A 122 -8.10 -11.33 18.85
CA TRP A 122 -7.41 -10.97 17.61
C TRP A 122 -8.00 -9.70 16.98
N VAL A 123 -9.34 -9.60 16.99
CA VAL A 123 -10.06 -8.41 16.52
C VAL A 123 -9.61 -7.17 17.28
N GLU A 124 -9.64 -7.21 18.62
CA GLU A 124 -9.25 -6.07 19.45
C GLU A 124 -7.77 -5.72 19.29
N ARG A 125 -6.89 -6.73 19.16
CA ARG A 125 -5.48 -6.51 18.86
C ARG A 125 -5.28 -5.77 17.53
N CYS A 126 -5.95 -6.21 16.45
CA CYS A 126 -5.82 -5.55 15.14
C CYS A 126 -6.35 -4.11 15.20
N LYS A 127 -7.53 -3.88 15.81
CA LYS A 127 -8.10 -2.53 15.98
C LYS A 127 -7.16 -1.59 16.73
N ALA A 128 -6.56 -2.06 17.83
CA ALA A 128 -5.60 -1.28 18.61
C ALA A 128 -4.38 -0.89 17.77
N GLN A 129 -3.77 -1.86 17.08
CA GLN A 129 -2.60 -1.60 16.23
C GLN A 129 -2.91 -0.64 15.08
N ILE A 130 -4.06 -0.79 14.41
CA ILE A 130 -4.50 0.14 13.36
C ILE A 130 -4.65 1.55 13.93
N THR A 131 -5.36 1.67 15.06
CA THR A 131 -5.65 2.96 15.69
C THR A 131 -4.38 3.67 16.17
N ASP A 132 -3.46 2.94 16.78
CA ASP A 132 -2.22 3.52 17.30
C ASP A 132 -1.30 4.00 16.18
N VAL A 133 -1.21 3.24 15.07
CA VAL A 133 -0.43 3.69 13.90
C VAL A 133 -1.09 4.87 13.20
N LEU A 134 -2.43 4.91 13.08
CA LEU A 134 -3.14 6.07 12.55
C LEU A 134 -2.83 7.34 13.35
N LYS A 135 -2.82 7.27 14.69
CA LYS A 135 -2.44 8.41 15.55
C LYS A 135 -1.02 8.89 15.29
N VAL A 136 -0.06 7.98 15.15
CA VAL A 136 1.34 8.32 14.88
C VAL A 136 1.47 8.99 13.51
N LEU A 137 0.89 8.38 12.47
CA LEU A 137 0.94 8.93 11.11
C LEU A 137 0.22 10.27 11.00
N GLU A 138 -0.89 10.46 11.70
CA GLU A 138 -1.62 11.73 11.78
C GLU A 138 -0.76 12.82 12.43
N ALA A 139 -0.20 12.56 13.61
CA ALA A 139 0.65 13.53 14.30
C ALA A 139 1.88 13.91 13.47
N GLU A 140 2.52 12.93 12.82
CA GLU A 140 3.65 13.20 11.93
C GLU A 140 3.24 14.00 10.69
N ARG A 141 2.14 13.64 10.04
CA ARG A 141 1.65 14.35 8.84
C ARG A 141 1.22 15.78 9.17
N ALA A 142 0.62 16.00 10.33
CA ALA A 142 0.24 17.33 10.81
C ALA A 142 1.46 18.23 11.06
N GLY A 143 2.59 17.65 11.47
CA GLY A 143 3.85 18.37 11.67
C GLY A 143 4.62 18.72 10.39
N VAL A 144 4.21 18.20 9.23
CA VAL A 144 4.89 18.45 7.95
C VAL A 144 4.19 19.56 7.17
N THR A 145 4.93 20.63 6.85
CA THR A 145 4.43 21.81 6.12
C THR A 145 4.54 21.70 4.61
N THR A 146 5.36 20.77 4.10
CA THR A 146 5.52 20.54 2.67
C THR A 146 4.36 19.70 2.10
N PRO A 147 4.08 19.75 0.79
CA PRO A 147 2.96 19.01 0.18
C PRO A 147 3.03 17.49 0.42
N TYR A 148 4.24 16.93 0.48
CA TYR A 148 4.54 15.53 0.72
C TYR A 148 5.39 15.37 1.99
N TRP A 149 5.56 14.14 2.47
CA TRP A 149 6.18 13.84 3.77
C TRP A 149 7.64 14.28 3.88
N LEU A 150 8.39 14.15 2.79
CA LEU A 150 9.83 14.44 2.73
C LEU A 150 10.14 15.57 1.72
N GLY A 151 9.20 16.49 1.50
CA GLY A 151 9.44 17.70 0.72
C GLY A 151 8.39 18.00 -0.36
N GLY A 152 8.85 18.61 -1.45
CA GLY A 152 7.99 19.10 -2.54
C GLY A 152 7.62 18.05 -3.59
N ARG A 153 8.22 16.85 -3.56
CA ARG A 153 7.95 15.76 -4.50
C ARG A 153 7.33 14.56 -3.78
N ILE A 154 6.42 13.88 -4.45
CA ILE A 154 5.81 12.64 -3.94
C ILE A 154 6.88 11.55 -3.80
N GLY A 155 6.78 10.73 -2.77
CA GLY A 155 7.58 9.52 -2.65
C GLY A 155 6.82 8.31 -2.12
N HIS A 156 7.53 7.19 -1.95
CA HIS A 156 6.92 5.92 -1.49
C HIS A 156 6.18 6.02 -0.16
N ALA A 157 6.60 6.90 0.75
CA ALA A 157 5.92 7.16 2.02
C ALA A 157 4.50 7.70 1.79
N ASP A 158 4.35 8.68 0.90
CA ASP A 158 3.07 9.30 0.54
C ASP A 158 2.16 8.30 -0.16
N ILE A 159 2.70 7.54 -1.13
CA ILE A 159 1.94 6.52 -1.86
C ILE A 159 1.45 5.43 -0.93
N ALA A 160 2.31 4.93 -0.03
CA ALA A 160 1.93 3.92 0.95
C ALA A 160 0.82 4.40 1.87
N ALA A 161 0.98 5.61 2.45
CA ALA A 161 -0.01 6.20 3.33
C ALA A 161 -1.36 6.40 2.63
N ALA A 162 -1.37 6.98 1.43
CA ALA A 162 -2.60 7.22 0.68
C ALA A 162 -3.32 5.90 0.30
N CYS A 163 -2.59 4.90 -0.20
CA CYS A 163 -3.18 3.60 -0.53
C CYS A 163 -3.79 2.90 0.69
N VAL A 164 -3.08 2.91 1.82
CA VAL A 164 -3.53 2.26 3.05
C VAL A 164 -4.68 3.02 3.71
N VAL A 165 -4.66 4.36 3.70
CA VAL A 165 -5.78 5.18 4.20
C VAL A 165 -7.04 4.89 3.39
N ARG A 166 -6.94 4.84 2.05
CA ARG A 166 -8.08 4.46 1.20
C ARG A 166 -8.60 3.08 1.56
N PHE A 167 -7.73 2.06 1.59
CA PHE A 167 -8.13 0.69 1.91
C PHE A 167 -8.79 0.62 3.30
N THR A 168 -8.22 1.28 4.31
CA THR A 168 -8.76 1.29 5.68
C THR A 168 -10.14 1.96 5.73
N ARG A 169 -10.37 3.04 4.97
CA ARG A 169 -11.69 3.70 4.88
C ARG A 169 -12.75 2.79 4.27
N GLU A 170 -12.41 2.05 3.23
CA GLU A 170 -13.34 1.11 2.57
C GLU A 170 -13.56 -0.15 3.44
N ALA A 171 -12.49 -0.73 3.98
CA ALA A 171 -12.55 -1.97 4.73
C ALA A 171 -13.12 -1.80 6.14
N HIS A 172 -12.79 -0.71 6.83
CA HIS A 172 -13.07 -0.46 8.25
C HIS A 172 -13.52 0.98 8.50
N PRO A 173 -14.67 1.42 7.97
CA PRO A 173 -15.12 2.82 8.07
C PRO A 173 -15.24 3.32 9.52
N LEU A 174 -15.52 2.43 10.49
CA LEU A 174 -15.61 2.78 11.92
C LEU A 174 -14.24 3.05 12.58
N LEU A 175 -13.13 2.64 11.96
CA LEU A 175 -11.78 2.90 12.47
C LEU A 175 -11.17 4.17 11.87
N PHE A 176 -11.75 4.72 10.80
CA PHE A 176 -11.27 5.93 10.14
C PHE A 176 -12.42 6.94 9.97
N GLU A 177 -12.56 7.82 10.96
CA GLU A 177 -13.38 9.03 10.85
C GLU A 177 -12.48 10.18 10.35
N PRO A 178 -12.75 10.81 9.19
CA PRO A 178 -11.89 11.86 8.64
C PRO A 178 -11.63 13.03 9.60
N SER A 179 -12.59 13.36 10.47
CA SER A 179 -12.45 14.40 11.50
C SER A 179 -11.42 14.07 12.59
N ARG A 180 -11.12 12.78 12.82
CA ARG A 180 -10.07 12.35 13.76
C ARG A 180 -8.67 12.39 13.14
N TYR A 181 -8.59 12.30 11.81
CA TYR A 181 -7.34 12.24 11.06
C TYR A 181 -7.34 13.26 9.92
N PRO A 182 -7.51 14.57 10.21
CA PRO A 182 -7.64 15.60 9.17
C PRO A 182 -6.38 15.72 8.31
N ALA A 183 -5.17 15.60 8.88
CA ALA A 183 -3.93 15.73 8.12
C ALA A 183 -3.74 14.54 7.16
N LEU A 184 -4.01 13.31 7.61
CA LEU A 184 -4.00 12.13 6.75
C LEU A 184 -5.09 12.17 5.69
N SER A 185 -6.29 12.65 6.03
CA SER A 185 -7.39 12.78 5.08
C SER A 185 -7.03 13.75 3.97
N ALA A 186 -6.56 14.95 4.31
CA ALA A 186 -6.13 15.95 3.34
C ALA A 186 -4.94 15.47 2.49
N HIS A 187 -4.00 14.73 3.09
CA HIS A 187 -2.87 14.16 2.36
C HIS A 187 -3.31 13.07 1.37
N ALA A 188 -4.19 12.16 1.80
CA ALA A 188 -4.75 11.14 0.93
C ALA A 188 -5.54 11.75 -0.22
N GLU A 189 -6.39 12.75 0.04
CA GLU A 189 -7.15 13.47 -0.98
C GLU A 189 -6.25 14.18 -2.00
N ARG A 190 -5.15 14.80 -1.55
CA ARG A 190 -4.12 15.37 -2.44
C ARG A 190 -3.54 14.30 -3.37
N CYS A 191 -3.22 13.12 -2.85
CA CYS A 191 -2.69 12.02 -3.65
C CYS A 191 -3.74 11.45 -4.62
N GLU A 192 -4.97 11.21 -4.15
CA GLU A 192 -6.11 10.73 -4.96
C GLU A 192 -6.52 11.74 -6.06
N ALA A 193 -6.11 13.01 -5.95
CA ALA A 193 -6.30 13.99 -7.01
C ALA A 193 -5.32 13.82 -8.20
N LEU A 194 -4.23 13.07 -8.03
CA LEU A 194 -3.24 12.84 -9.09
C LEU A 194 -3.75 11.80 -10.11
N ALA A 195 -3.41 11.98 -11.38
CA ALA A 195 -3.85 11.07 -12.46
C ALA A 195 -3.50 9.59 -12.18
N PRO A 196 -2.27 9.21 -11.75
CA PRO A 196 -1.95 7.82 -11.46
C PRO A 196 -2.85 7.16 -10.39
N PHE A 197 -3.31 7.92 -9.39
CA PHE A 197 -4.20 7.40 -8.34
C PHE A 197 -5.63 7.20 -8.84
N ARG A 198 -6.10 8.08 -9.73
CA ARG A 198 -7.42 7.99 -10.37
C ARG A 198 -7.49 6.87 -11.41
N GLU A 199 -6.40 6.63 -12.12
CA GLU A 199 -6.28 5.55 -13.10
C GLU A 199 -6.15 4.17 -12.42
N ILE A 200 -5.39 4.09 -11.35
CA ILE A 200 -5.12 2.85 -10.62
C ILE A 200 -6.04 2.79 -9.41
N VAL A 201 -7.27 2.38 -9.67
CA VAL A 201 -8.29 2.24 -8.63
C VAL A 201 -9.22 1.08 -8.94
N GLN A 202 -9.60 0.37 -7.90
CA GLN A 202 -10.63 -0.66 -7.92
C GLN A 202 -11.37 -0.57 -6.58
N PRO A 203 -12.71 -0.60 -6.55
CA PRO A 203 -13.46 -0.73 -5.31
C PRO A 203 -13.07 -2.00 -4.55
N LEU A 204 -13.04 -1.94 -3.22
CA LEU A 204 -12.75 -3.10 -2.40
C LEU A 204 -13.70 -4.26 -2.69
N ALA A 205 -13.14 -5.39 -3.17
CA ALA A 205 -13.87 -6.62 -3.43
C ALA A 205 -13.34 -7.70 -2.46
N PRO A 206 -13.85 -7.76 -1.21
CA PRO A 206 -13.35 -8.72 -0.24
C PRO A 206 -13.62 -10.16 -0.68
N PRO A 207 -12.77 -11.12 -0.29
CA PRO A 207 -13.01 -12.52 -0.58
C PRO A 207 -14.32 -12.99 0.06
N LYS A 208 -14.99 -13.93 -0.61
CA LYS A 208 -16.18 -14.60 -0.07
C LYS A 208 -15.71 -15.86 0.65
N GLY A 209 -15.97 -15.94 1.95
CA GLY A 209 -15.73 -17.14 2.77
C GLY A 209 -16.76 -18.24 2.56
#